data_AF-A0A9W7H9L2-F1
#
_entry.id   AF-A0A9W7H9L2-F1
#
_cell.length_a   1.000
_cell.length_b   1.000
_cell.length_c   1.000
_cell.angle_alpha   90.00
_cell.angle_beta   90.00
_cell.angle_gamma   90.00
#
_symmetry.space_group_name_H-M   'P 1'
#
loop_
_entity.id
_entity.type
_entity.pdbx_description
1 polymer ?
#
loop_
_entity_poly.entity_id
_entity_poly.type
_entity_poly.pdbx_seq_one_letter_code
_entity_poly.pdbx_strand_id
1 'polypeptide(L)'
;MTDIYEPFDVFGILSLVLAAGVEDKDGLPAMPGDLLAVEICNLGPLPGDKWGYTATFDRENGGGFLTDHFPCATKAIWYFERIYAYSPHIPGVRFLGLTHPGIIGTAPSMELLNIWNEREREVEENGHKSLKLCEVLHTRPLANLPSSKGCHLGKIKKGTAEWEKMAEEAARTIPGRENGGNCDIKNLSRGSKIYLPVFVEGANLSTGDMHFSQGDGEVSFCGAIEMSGFLELKCEIIRGGMKEYLTPMGPTLLHVNPIFEIGPVEPRFSKWLVFEGISVDESGRQHFLDASVAYKRAVLNAIDYLSKFGYSKEQIYLMLSCCPCEGRISGIVDSPNAVATIAIPTAIFDQDIRPKAGKVPVGPRLVRKPDVLRCRYDGNLPTTKNPAASM
;
A
#
# COMPACT_ATOMS: atom_id res chain seq x y z
N MET A 1 -22.42 20.36 -2.26
CA MET A 1 -22.06 19.26 -1.35
C MET A 1 -22.92 18.10 -1.77
N THR A 2 -22.43 17.28 -2.69
CA THR A 2 -23.07 16.01 -3.02
C THR A 2 -22.66 15.00 -1.96
N ASP A 3 -23.66 14.39 -1.37
CA ASP A 3 -23.59 13.32 -0.38
C ASP A 3 -22.71 12.16 -0.87
N ILE A 4 -21.57 11.93 -0.22
CA ILE A 4 -20.68 10.78 -0.46
C ILE A 4 -21.14 9.69 0.51
N TYR A 5 -22.26 9.01 0.19
CA TYR A 5 -22.85 7.98 1.04
C TYR A 5 -23.03 6.62 0.34
N GLU A 6 -22.40 6.38 -0.81
CA GLU A 6 -22.27 5.00 -1.29
C GLU A 6 -21.04 4.35 -0.65
N PRO A 7 -21.21 3.28 0.15
CA PRO A 7 -20.08 2.54 0.69
C PRO A 7 -19.28 1.89 -0.44
N PHE A 8 -17.97 2.12 -0.45
CA PHE A 8 -17.04 1.47 -1.38
C PHE A 8 -17.03 -0.05 -1.11
N ASP A 9 -17.16 -0.86 -2.17
CA ASP A 9 -17.07 -2.33 -2.05
C ASP A 9 -15.60 -2.77 -2.08
N VAL A 10 -15.08 -3.21 -0.92
CA VAL A 10 -13.69 -3.69 -0.77
C VAL A 10 -13.40 -4.89 -1.68
N PHE A 11 -14.45 -5.58 -2.14
CA PHE A 11 -14.35 -6.74 -3.01
C PHE A 11 -14.01 -6.40 -4.47
N GLY A 12 -14.18 -5.13 -4.90
CA GLY A 12 -13.93 -4.68 -6.28
C GLY A 12 -12.91 -3.55 -6.43
N ILE A 13 -12.06 -3.28 -5.42
CA ILE A 13 -11.19 -2.09 -5.36
C ILE A 13 -10.17 -2.04 -6.51
N LEU A 14 -9.46 -3.15 -6.74
CA LEU A 14 -8.26 -3.15 -7.56
C LEU A 14 -8.57 -3.66 -8.97
N SER A 15 -8.74 -2.73 -9.91
CA SER A 15 -8.91 -3.04 -11.33
C SER A 15 -7.56 -3.00 -12.05
N LEU A 16 -7.15 -4.14 -12.60
CA LEU A 16 -5.94 -4.25 -13.44
C LEU A 16 -6.29 -4.02 -14.90
N VAL A 17 -5.43 -3.27 -15.60
CA VAL A 17 -5.71 -2.83 -16.98
C VAL A 17 -5.25 -3.85 -18.02
N LEU A 18 -4.30 -4.73 -17.69
CA LEU A 18 -3.59 -5.58 -18.64
C LEU A 18 -3.54 -7.04 -18.18
N ALA A 19 -3.62 -7.96 -19.14
CA ALA A 19 -3.13 -9.33 -19.07
C ALA A 19 -2.41 -9.59 -20.39
N ALA A 20 -1.24 -8.96 -20.56
CA ALA A 20 -0.51 -8.93 -21.82
C ALA A 20 0.44 -10.13 -21.93
N GLY A 21 0.27 -10.92 -22.99
CA GLY A 21 1.26 -11.89 -23.42
C GLY A 21 2.51 -11.16 -23.92
N VAL A 22 3.69 -11.54 -23.41
CA VAL A 22 4.97 -10.98 -23.84
C VAL A 22 5.71 -11.99 -24.71
N GLU A 23 6.12 -11.53 -25.88
CA GLU A 23 6.94 -12.26 -26.84
C GLU A 23 8.28 -11.53 -27.03
N ASP A 24 9.33 -12.26 -27.40
CA ASP A 24 10.59 -11.65 -27.82
C ASP A 24 10.53 -11.14 -29.28
N LYS A 25 11.65 -10.60 -29.75
CA LYS A 25 11.79 -10.06 -31.11
C LYS A 25 11.53 -11.09 -32.22
N ASP A 26 11.64 -12.38 -31.92
CA ASP A 26 11.47 -13.48 -32.85
C ASP A 26 10.04 -14.08 -32.76
N GLY A 27 9.18 -13.51 -31.91
CA GLY A 27 7.79 -13.95 -31.70
C GLY A 27 7.66 -15.12 -30.72
N LEU A 28 8.71 -15.45 -29.95
CA LEU A 28 8.65 -16.53 -28.98
C LEU A 28 8.13 -16.01 -27.63
N PRO A 29 7.08 -16.62 -27.05
CA PRO A 29 6.52 -16.16 -25.78
C PRO A 29 7.50 -16.35 -24.63
N ALA A 30 7.35 -15.55 -23.57
CA ALA A 30 8.00 -15.82 -22.29
C ALA A 30 7.57 -17.20 -21.77
N MET A 31 8.48 -17.99 -21.20
CA MET A 31 8.18 -19.33 -20.71
C MET A 31 8.37 -19.43 -19.19
N PRO A 32 7.67 -20.35 -18.49
CA PRO A 32 7.92 -20.60 -17.08
C PRO A 32 9.40 -20.84 -16.78
N GLY A 33 9.96 -20.12 -15.81
CA GLY A 33 11.39 -20.14 -15.50
C GLY A 33 12.20 -18.97 -16.09
N ASP A 34 11.62 -18.21 -17.01
CA ASP A 34 12.20 -16.95 -17.49
C ASP A 34 12.04 -15.83 -16.45
N LEU A 35 12.86 -14.77 -16.58
CA LEU A 35 12.61 -13.48 -15.95
C LEU A 35 12.08 -12.49 -16.98
N LEU A 36 11.02 -11.78 -16.62
CA LEU A 36 10.50 -10.66 -17.38
C LEU A 36 11.06 -9.36 -16.80
N ALA A 37 11.99 -8.75 -17.53
CA ALA A 37 12.53 -7.44 -17.19
C ALA A 37 11.62 -6.34 -17.72
N VAL A 38 11.01 -5.57 -16.83
CA VAL A 38 10.06 -4.50 -17.14
C VAL A 38 10.63 -3.15 -16.68
N GLU A 39 10.93 -2.28 -17.64
CA GLU A 39 11.36 -0.91 -17.41
C GLU A 39 10.14 0.03 -17.46
N ILE A 40 9.94 0.78 -16.36
CA ILE A 40 8.88 1.79 -16.25
C ILE A 40 9.38 3.07 -16.94
N CYS A 41 9.13 3.21 -18.24
CA CYS A 41 9.66 4.30 -19.04
C CYS A 41 9.01 5.64 -18.67
N ASN A 42 7.70 5.65 -18.48
CA ASN A 42 6.93 6.84 -18.15
C ASN A 42 5.59 6.46 -17.51
N LEU A 43 5.03 7.39 -16.74
CA LEU A 43 3.74 7.24 -16.09
C LEU A 43 3.24 8.59 -15.59
N GLY A 44 1.94 8.70 -15.39
CA GLY A 44 1.31 9.90 -14.87
C GLY A 44 -0.21 9.83 -14.90
N PRO A 45 -0.88 10.90 -14.45
CA PRO A 45 -2.33 10.99 -14.50
C PRO A 45 -2.85 10.99 -15.94
N LEU A 46 -4.05 10.47 -16.15
CA LEU A 46 -4.71 10.57 -17.46
C LEU A 46 -4.96 12.05 -17.84
N PRO A 47 -4.92 12.41 -19.14
CA PRO A 47 -5.26 13.75 -19.59
C PRO A 47 -6.68 14.15 -19.15
N GLY A 48 -6.78 15.21 -18.34
CA GLY A 48 -8.04 15.68 -17.76
C GLY A 48 -8.24 15.28 -16.29
N ASP A 49 -7.59 14.21 -15.83
CA ASP A 49 -7.73 13.66 -14.48
C ASP A 49 -6.55 14.09 -13.57
N LYS A 50 -6.33 15.40 -13.45
CA LYS A 50 -5.23 15.97 -12.64
C LYS A 50 -5.58 16.06 -11.15
N TRP A 51 -6.13 14.99 -10.61
CA TRP A 51 -6.52 14.87 -9.20
C TRP A 51 -6.48 13.41 -8.75
N GLY A 52 -6.46 13.22 -7.45
CA GLY A 52 -6.54 11.91 -6.83
C GLY A 52 -7.07 11.99 -5.41
N TYR A 53 -7.06 10.88 -4.68
CA TYR A 53 -7.54 10.85 -3.30
C TYR A 53 -6.67 9.99 -2.39
N THR A 54 -6.71 10.31 -1.10
CA THR A 54 -6.22 9.45 -0.02
C THR A 54 -7.37 9.31 0.97
N ALA A 55 -7.61 8.11 1.48
CA ALA A 55 -8.70 7.84 2.39
C ALA A 55 -8.31 6.85 3.50
N THR A 56 -9.17 6.77 4.51
CA THR A 56 -9.22 5.65 5.43
C THR A 56 -10.54 4.93 5.22
N PHE A 57 -10.50 3.61 5.23
CA PHE A 57 -11.72 2.82 5.27
C PHE A 57 -12.39 2.91 6.64
N ASP A 58 -13.69 2.63 6.66
CA ASP A 58 -14.40 2.39 7.90
C ASP A 58 -13.91 1.08 8.54
N ARG A 59 -13.92 1.02 9.86
CA ARG A 59 -13.53 -0.16 10.64
C ARG A 59 -14.25 -1.43 10.17
N GLU A 60 -15.55 -1.34 9.94
CA GLU A 60 -16.38 -2.48 9.55
C GLU A 60 -16.33 -2.75 8.03
N ASN A 61 -15.59 -1.93 7.27
CA ASN A 61 -15.49 -2.04 5.81
C ASN A 61 -14.05 -1.83 5.34
N GLY A 62 -13.12 -2.68 5.82
CA GLY A 62 -11.74 -2.76 5.36
C GLY A 62 -10.71 -2.32 6.40
N GLY A 63 -10.99 -1.30 7.21
CA GLY A 63 -10.06 -0.76 8.22
C GLY A 63 -8.74 -0.19 7.67
N GLY A 64 -7.75 -0.02 8.53
CA GLY A 64 -6.47 0.66 8.29
C GLY A 64 -5.49 0.40 9.44
N PHE A 65 -4.21 0.77 9.26
CA PHE A 65 -3.16 0.47 10.23
C PHE A 65 -3.44 1.05 11.63
N LEU A 66 -4.13 2.19 11.68
CA LEU A 66 -4.54 2.88 12.91
C LEU A 66 -6.06 2.92 13.10
N THR A 67 -6.80 1.91 12.65
CA THR A 67 -8.28 1.89 12.77
C THR A 67 -8.81 1.98 14.20
N ASP A 68 -8.04 1.51 15.18
CA ASP A 68 -8.35 1.68 16.60
C ASP A 68 -8.30 3.15 17.07
N HIS A 69 -7.58 4.02 16.34
CA HIS A 69 -7.55 5.47 16.57
C HIS A 69 -8.46 6.24 15.59
N PHE A 70 -8.63 5.74 14.38
CA PHE A 70 -9.40 6.35 13.29
C PHE A 70 -10.41 5.35 12.71
N PRO A 71 -11.49 5.03 13.44
CA PRO A 71 -12.42 3.97 13.04
C PRO A 71 -13.37 4.39 11.92
N CYS A 72 -13.59 5.70 11.75
CA CYS A 72 -14.49 6.22 10.75
C CYS A 72 -13.77 6.44 9.42
N ALA A 73 -14.47 6.19 8.32
CA ALA A 73 -13.97 6.54 7.00
C ALA A 73 -13.68 8.05 6.88
N THR A 74 -12.52 8.38 6.32
CA THR A 74 -12.08 9.77 6.04
C THR A 74 -11.52 9.88 4.62
N LYS A 75 -11.53 11.08 4.04
CA LYS A 75 -10.99 11.32 2.69
C LYS A 75 -10.39 12.71 2.52
N ALA A 76 -9.27 12.77 1.82
CA ALA A 76 -8.65 13.98 1.29
C ALA A 76 -8.51 13.90 -0.23
N ILE A 77 -8.95 14.93 -0.93
CA ILE A 77 -8.74 15.08 -2.38
C ILE A 77 -7.45 15.86 -2.63
N TRP A 78 -6.63 15.38 -3.55
CA TRP A 78 -5.38 15.98 -3.99
C TRP A 78 -5.50 16.49 -5.42
N TYR A 79 -4.85 17.60 -5.71
CA TYR A 79 -4.75 18.16 -7.06
C TYR A 79 -3.31 18.14 -7.54
N PHE A 80 -3.12 17.86 -8.83
CA PHE A 80 -1.81 17.74 -9.44
C PHE A 80 -1.45 19.01 -10.20
N GLU A 81 -0.44 19.72 -9.71
CA GLU A 81 0.16 20.87 -10.37
C GLU A 81 1.54 20.48 -10.90
N ARG A 82 1.58 20.08 -12.18
CA ARG A 82 2.79 19.55 -12.83
C ARG A 82 3.28 18.30 -12.10
N ILE A 83 4.36 18.43 -11.34
CA ILE A 83 5.00 17.36 -10.56
C ILE A 83 4.68 17.44 -9.07
N TYR A 84 3.84 18.40 -8.66
CA TYR A 84 3.47 18.61 -7.26
C TYR A 84 2.04 18.14 -6.98
N ALA A 85 1.82 17.63 -5.77
CA ALA A 85 0.50 17.43 -5.18
C ALA A 85 0.25 18.42 -4.05
N TYR A 86 -0.99 18.88 -3.93
CA TYR A 86 -1.49 19.64 -2.77
C TYR A 86 -2.94 19.28 -2.49
N SER A 87 -3.39 19.46 -1.25
CA SER A 87 -4.79 19.24 -0.86
C SER A 87 -5.36 20.46 -0.13
N PRO A 88 -6.53 21.00 -0.54
CA PRO A 88 -7.27 21.96 0.27
C PRO A 88 -7.66 21.43 1.66
N HIS A 89 -7.79 20.10 1.81
CA HIS A 89 -8.12 19.45 3.09
C HIS A 89 -6.91 19.36 4.04
N ILE A 90 -5.68 19.54 3.54
CA ILE A 90 -4.43 19.50 4.32
C ILE A 90 -3.61 20.74 3.95
N PRO A 91 -4.02 21.94 4.42
CA PRO A 91 -3.42 23.20 4.01
C PRO A 91 -1.95 23.33 4.45
N GLY A 92 -1.18 24.09 3.68
CA GLY A 92 0.25 24.31 3.95
C GLY A 92 1.15 23.11 3.67
N VAL A 93 0.63 22.04 3.05
CA VAL A 93 1.39 20.88 2.58
C VAL A 93 1.41 20.82 1.06
N ARG A 94 2.60 20.74 0.48
CA ARG A 94 2.84 20.56 -0.96
C ARG A 94 4.12 19.77 -1.18
N PHE A 95 4.07 18.70 -1.98
CA PHE A 95 5.24 17.85 -2.21
C PHE A 95 5.32 17.36 -3.66
N LEU A 96 6.53 17.01 -4.06
CA LEU A 96 6.80 16.35 -5.33
C LEU A 96 6.22 14.94 -5.31
N GLY A 97 5.52 14.56 -6.37
CA GLY A 97 5.04 13.19 -6.55
C GLY A 97 6.19 12.23 -6.84
N LEU A 98 6.16 11.07 -6.18
CA LEU A 98 6.95 9.90 -6.55
C LEU A 98 5.97 8.90 -7.17
N THR A 99 5.67 9.10 -8.46
CA THR A 99 4.61 8.37 -9.15
C THR A 99 5.06 6.93 -9.45
N HIS A 100 4.20 5.96 -9.14
CA HIS A 100 4.46 4.51 -9.28
C HIS A 100 3.13 3.75 -9.43
N PRO A 101 3.13 2.53 -9.99
CA PRO A 101 2.03 1.59 -9.81
C PRO A 101 2.12 0.93 -8.42
N GLY A 102 1.01 0.81 -7.70
CA GLY A 102 0.86 -0.06 -6.53
C GLY A 102 0.94 -1.54 -6.93
N ILE A 103 0.34 -1.86 -8.09
CA ILE A 103 0.30 -3.22 -8.63
C ILE A 103 1.10 -3.38 -9.92
N ILE A 104 2.04 -4.33 -9.91
CA ILE A 104 2.66 -4.87 -11.12
C ILE A 104 3.10 -6.32 -10.90
N GLY A 105 2.76 -7.22 -11.82
CA GLY A 105 3.10 -8.63 -11.68
C GLY A 105 2.74 -9.50 -12.87
N THR A 106 3.21 -10.73 -12.86
CA THR A 106 2.89 -11.78 -13.84
C THR A 106 1.76 -12.67 -13.33
N ALA A 107 1.10 -13.44 -14.20
CA ALA A 107 0.11 -14.42 -13.73
C ALA A 107 0.79 -15.60 -13.01
N PRO A 108 0.21 -16.11 -11.92
CA PRO A 108 0.70 -17.33 -11.29
C PRO A 108 0.45 -18.56 -12.16
N SER A 109 1.24 -19.61 -11.96
CA SER A 109 0.86 -20.96 -12.38
C SER A 109 -0.30 -21.46 -11.50
N MET A 110 -1.00 -22.50 -11.96
CA MET A 110 -2.04 -23.15 -11.15
C MET A 110 -1.48 -23.71 -9.83
N GLU A 111 -0.26 -24.23 -9.85
CA GLU A 111 0.43 -24.70 -8.64
C GLU A 111 0.66 -23.56 -7.65
N LEU A 112 1.16 -22.41 -8.12
CA LEU A 112 1.40 -21.24 -7.27
C LEU A 112 0.10 -20.66 -6.71
N LEU A 113 -0.96 -20.60 -7.54
CA LEU A 113 -2.28 -20.17 -7.10
C LEU A 113 -2.84 -21.07 -5.99
N ASN A 114 -2.67 -22.39 -6.10
CA ASN A 114 -3.08 -23.33 -5.07
C ASN A 114 -2.29 -23.14 -3.77
N ILE A 115 -0.98 -22.92 -3.85
CA ILE A 115 -0.13 -22.61 -2.67
C ILE A 115 -0.65 -21.36 -1.95
N TRP A 116 -1.00 -20.31 -2.70
CA TRP A 116 -1.55 -19.08 -2.13
C TRP A 116 -2.88 -19.31 -1.43
N ASN A 117 -3.84 -19.92 -2.15
CA ASN A 117 -5.17 -20.17 -1.64
C ASN A 117 -5.16 -21.05 -0.38
N GLU A 118 -4.27 -22.04 -0.33
CA GLU A 118 -4.16 -22.94 0.82
C GLU A 118 -3.56 -22.23 2.05
N ARG A 119 -2.42 -21.55 1.90
CA ARG A 119 -1.78 -20.88 3.05
C ARG A 119 -2.60 -19.69 3.57
N GLU A 120 -3.28 -18.95 2.68
CA GLU A 120 -4.11 -17.81 3.07
C GLU A 120 -5.41 -18.29 3.74
N ARG A 121 -5.98 -19.42 3.30
CA ARG A 121 -7.08 -20.09 3.99
C ARG A 121 -6.68 -20.54 5.38
N GLU A 122 -5.53 -21.17 5.53
CA GLU A 122 -5.02 -21.60 6.83
C GLU A 122 -4.88 -20.42 7.81
N VAL A 123 -4.36 -19.29 7.33
CA VAL A 123 -4.25 -18.06 8.13
C VAL A 123 -5.63 -17.51 8.51
N GLU A 124 -6.59 -17.46 7.59
CA GLU A 124 -7.93 -16.95 7.90
C GLU A 124 -8.70 -17.86 8.86
N GLU A 125 -8.64 -19.18 8.67
CA GLU A 125 -9.41 -20.15 9.46
C GLU A 125 -8.79 -20.41 10.84
N ASN A 126 -7.44 -20.40 10.95
CA ASN A 126 -6.73 -20.81 12.16
C ASN A 126 -5.87 -19.70 12.80
N GLY A 127 -5.56 -18.60 12.08
CA GLY A 127 -4.61 -17.57 12.51
C GLY A 127 -4.98 -16.86 13.81
N HIS A 128 -6.27 -16.61 14.06
CA HIS A 128 -6.73 -15.96 15.31
C HIS A 128 -6.39 -16.75 16.59
N LYS A 129 -6.14 -18.06 16.49
CA LYS A 129 -5.77 -18.92 17.62
C LYS A 129 -4.26 -19.06 17.79
N SER A 130 -3.50 -18.86 16.71
CA SER A 130 -2.08 -19.23 16.64
C SER A 130 -1.13 -18.02 16.50
N LEU A 131 -1.59 -16.93 15.88
CA LEU A 131 -0.81 -15.71 15.70
C LEU A 131 -0.96 -14.79 16.91
N LYS A 132 0.18 -14.47 17.54
CA LYS A 132 0.29 -13.44 18.60
C LYS A 132 0.63 -12.06 18.04
N LEU A 133 1.11 -12.00 16.79
CA LEU A 133 1.20 -10.76 16.03
C LEU A 133 -0.24 -10.38 15.61
N CYS A 134 -0.59 -9.09 15.70
CA CYS A 134 -1.93 -8.51 15.44
C CYS A 134 -2.85 -8.31 16.67
N GLU A 135 -2.38 -8.49 17.90
CA GLU A 135 -3.18 -8.13 19.09
C GLU A 135 -3.38 -6.60 19.26
N VAL A 136 -2.48 -5.80 18.67
CA VAL A 136 -2.46 -4.33 18.82
C VAL A 136 -3.07 -3.60 17.61
N LEU A 137 -3.24 -4.30 16.49
CA LEU A 137 -3.95 -3.78 15.32
C LEU A 137 -5.39 -4.26 15.40
N HIS A 138 -6.35 -3.39 15.11
CA HIS A 138 -7.75 -3.81 15.06
C HIS A 138 -7.93 -4.96 14.06
N THR A 139 -8.62 -6.03 14.46
CA THR A 139 -8.75 -7.26 13.65
C THR A 139 -9.64 -7.02 12.43
N ARG A 140 -8.99 -6.95 11.27
CA ARG A 140 -9.56 -7.16 9.94
C ARG A 140 -9.60 -8.67 9.63
N PRO A 141 -10.27 -9.12 8.55
CA PRO A 141 -9.97 -10.45 7.98
C PRO A 141 -8.45 -10.60 7.82
N LEU A 142 -7.90 -11.72 8.28
CA LEU A 142 -6.46 -11.98 8.22
C LEU A 142 -6.02 -12.27 6.78
N ALA A 143 -6.93 -12.84 5.98
CA ALA A 143 -6.80 -12.94 4.54
C ALA A 143 -8.16 -12.73 3.85
N ASN A 144 -8.12 -12.29 2.58
CA ASN A 144 -9.30 -12.22 1.75
C ASN A 144 -9.31 -13.42 0.79
N LEU A 145 -10.09 -14.44 1.13
CA LEU A 145 -10.21 -15.66 0.32
C LEU A 145 -10.85 -15.37 -1.05
N PRO A 146 -10.67 -16.27 -2.04
CA PRO A 146 -11.37 -16.19 -3.31
C PRO A 146 -12.88 -15.96 -3.14
N SER A 147 -13.43 -15.08 -3.99
CA SER A 147 -14.84 -14.74 -3.96
C SER A 147 -15.30 -14.30 -5.35
N SER A 148 -16.49 -14.76 -5.74
CA SER A 148 -17.14 -14.30 -6.97
C SER A 148 -17.72 -12.88 -6.85
N LYS A 149 -17.82 -12.34 -5.63
CA LYS A 149 -18.28 -10.96 -5.39
C LYS A 149 -17.25 -9.97 -5.94
N GLY A 150 -17.69 -9.07 -6.81
CA GLY A 150 -16.82 -8.06 -7.43
C GLY A 150 -15.80 -8.62 -8.45
N CYS A 151 -15.81 -9.94 -8.70
CA CYS A 151 -14.83 -10.58 -9.58
C CYS A 151 -15.00 -10.17 -11.05
N HIS A 152 -13.90 -9.79 -11.69
CA HIS A 152 -13.81 -9.48 -13.11
C HIS A 152 -12.69 -10.30 -13.76
N LEU A 153 -13.06 -11.27 -14.61
CA LEU A 153 -12.14 -12.21 -15.27
C LEU A 153 -11.86 -11.81 -16.73
N GLY A 154 -11.84 -10.51 -17.01
CA GLY A 154 -11.56 -9.96 -18.33
C GLY A 154 -12.54 -10.45 -19.41
N LYS A 155 -12.04 -11.22 -20.38
CA LYS A 155 -12.81 -11.69 -21.55
C LYS A 155 -13.76 -12.85 -21.24
N ILE A 156 -13.64 -13.48 -20.08
CA ILE A 156 -14.47 -14.63 -19.70
C ILE A 156 -15.86 -14.12 -19.32
N LYS A 157 -16.88 -14.62 -20.03
CA LYS A 157 -18.25 -14.14 -19.87
C LYS A 157 -18.83 -14.56 -18.52
N LYS A 158 -19.26 -13.59 -17.71
CA LYS A 158 -19.92 -13.82 -16.42
C LYS A 158 -21.13 -14.75 -16.55
N GLY A 159 -21.23 -15.72 -15.63
CA GLY A 159 -22.34 -16.69 -15.55
C GLY A 159 -22.18 -17.93 -16.45
N THR A 160 -21.02 -18.13 -17.09
CA THR A 160 -20.67 -19.43 -17.68
C THR A 160 -20.06 -20.34 -16.61
N ALA A 161 -20.12 -21.66 -16.81
CA ALA A 161 -19.50 -22.62 -15.89
C ALA A 161 -17.98 -22.41 -15.74
N GLU A 162 -17.31 -21.97 -16.81
CA GLU A 162 -15.89 -21.58 -16.79
C GLU A 162 -15.66 -20.35 -15.89
N TRP A 163 -16.50 -19.32 -16.02
CA TRP A 163 -16.42 -18.13 -15.19
C TRP A 163 -16.67 -18.46 -13.72
N GLU A 164 -17.68 -19.27 -13.42
CA GLU A 164 -18.02 -19.67 -12.06
C GLU A 164 -16.87 -20.40 -11.39
N LYS A 165 -16.31 -21.41 -12.07
CA LYS A 165 -15.15 -22.16 -11.59
C LYS A 165 -13.98 -21.22 -11.29
N MET A 166 -13.61 -20.35 -12.24
CA MET A 166 -12.47 -19.46 -12.05
C MET A 166 -12.71 -18.41 -10.96
N ALA A 167 -13.94 -17.90 -10.84
CA ALA A 167 -14.27 -16.90 -9.83
C ALA A 167 -14.23 -17.47 -8.40
N GLU A 168 -14.41 -18.77 -8.24
CA GLU A 168 -14.31 -19.47 -6.94
C GLU A 168 -12.87 -19.78 -6.51
N GLU A 169 -11.92 -19.86 -7.44
CA GLU A 169 -10.52 -20.19 -7.16
C GLU A 169 -9.55 -19.01 -7.36
N ALA A 170 -9.97 -17.94 -8.04
CA ALA A 170 -9.13 -16.78 -8.30
C ALA A 170 -8.75 -16.04 -7.01
N ALA A 171 -7.45 -15.97 -6.72
CA ALA A 171 -6.92 -15.23 -5.60
C ALA A 171 -7.22 -13.73 -5.73
N ARG A 172 -7.48 -13.09 -4.59
CA ARG A 172 -7.69 -11.64 -4.53
C ARG A 172 -6.38 -10.90 -4.81
N THR A 173 -6.46 -9.74 -5.44
CA THR A 173 -5.32 -8.89 -5.80
C THR A 173 -4.81 -8.00 -4.66
N ILE A 174 -5.36 -8.13 -3.45
CA ILE A 174 -5.05 -7.28 -2.29
C ILE A 174 -3.59 -7.41 -1.81
N PRO A 175 -3.03 -8.62 -1.58
CA PRO A 175 -1.65 -8.74 -1.12
C PRO A 175 -0.66 -8.93 -2.27
N GLY A 176 0.54 -8.40 -2.10
CA GLY A 176 1.72 -8.76 -2.88
C GLY A 176 2.16 -10.20 -2.57
N ARG A 177 2.68 -10.88 -3.59
CA ARG A 177 3.09 -12.29 -3.54
C ARG A 177 4.37 -12.51 -4.36
N GLU A 178 4.72 -13.78 -4.57
CA GLU A 178 5.89 -14.24 -5.31
C GLU A 178 5.96 -13.69 -6.75
N ASN A 179 4.81 -13.36 -7.35
CA ASN A 179 4.71 -12.79 -8.70
C ASN A 179 4.82 -11.26 -8.75
N GLY A 180 5.07 -10.60 -7.62
CA GLY A 180 4.83 -9.17 -7.46
C GLY A 180 3.38 -8.94 -7.00
N GLY A 181 2.56 -8.33 -7.85
CA GLY A 181 1.19 -7.98 -7.47
C GLY A 181 1.16 -6.67 -6.68
N ASN A 182 0.32 -6.59 -5.64
CA ASN A 182 0.16 -5.37 -4.86
C ASN A 182 1.26 -5.22 -3.81
N CYS A 183 2.40 -4.69 -4.22
CA CYS A 183 3.55 -4.53 -3.32
C CYS A 183 3.62 -3.12 -2.71
N ASP A 184 2.96 -2.13 -3.33
CA ASP A 184 2.91 -0.74 -2.84
C ASP A 184 4.30 -0.17 -2.51
N ILE A 185 5.26 -0.40 -3.41
CA ILE A 185 6.63 0.06 -3.25
C ILE A 185 6.78 1.40 -3.97
N LYS A 186 6.76 2.51 -3.22
CA LYS A 186 6.89 3.86 -3.80
C LYS A 186 8.13 4.06 -4.66
N ASN A 187 9.22 3.33 -4.37
CA ASN A 187 10.49 3.40 -5.09
C ASN A 187 10.46 2.66 -6.45
N LEU A 188 9.44 1.84 -6.72
CA LEU A 188 9.19 1.23 -8.03
C LEU A 188 8.54 2.25 -8.98
N SER A 189 9.25 3.34 -9.23
CA SER A 189 8.76 4.55 -9.89
C SER A 189 9.31 4.72 -11.31
N ARG A 190 9.15 5.90 -11.89
CA ARG A 190 9.65 6.22 -13.23
C ARG A 190 11.14 5.94 -13.38
N GLY A 191 11.49 5.18 -14.40
CA GLY A 191 12.84 4.75 -14.72
C GLY A 191 13.31 3.53 -13.94
N SER A 192 12.51 2.99 -13.02
CA SER A 192 12.83 1.72 -12.36
C SER A 192 12.72 0.56 -13.33
N LYS A 193 13.52 -0.49 -13.09
CA LYS A 193 13.49 -1.73 -13.85
C LYS A 193 13.26 -2.91 -12.91
N ILE A 194 12.11 -3.57 -13.02
CA ILE A 194 11.74 -4.73 -12.21
C ILE A 194 11.92 -6.03 -13.00
N TYR A 195 12.38 -7.06 -12.31
CA TYR A 195 12.59 -8.40 -12.85
C TYR A 195 11.57 -9.34 -12.22
N LEU A 196 10.50 -9.64 -12.96
CA LEU A 196 9.39 -10.45 -12.51
C LEU A 196 9.60 -11.93 -12.89
N PRO A 197 9.37 -12.89 -11.97
CA PRO A 197 9.38 -14.31 -12.32
C PRO A 197 8.22 -14.65 -13.27
N VAL A 198 8.48 -15.51 -14.26
CA VAL A 198 7.48 -16.00 -15.20
C VAL A 198 7.01 -17.39 -14.79
N PHE A 199 5.71 -17.56 -14.56
CA PHE A 199 5.12 -18.84 -14.14
C PHE A 199 4.21 -19.49 -15.18
N VAL A 200 3.84 -18.76 -16.23
CA VAL A 200 2.99 -19.23 -17.33
C VAL A 200 3.54 -18.73 -18.66
N GLU A 201 3.20 -19.42 -19.75
CA GLU A 201 3.51 -18.98 -21.10
C GLU A 201 2.96 -17.57 -21.36
N GLY A 202 3.77 -16.71 -21.97
CA GLY A 202 3.47 -15.30 -22.23
C GLY A 202 3.52 -14.41 -20.98
N ALA A 203 3.79 -14.95 -19.79
CA ALA A 203 3.81 -14.27 -18.49
C ALA A 203 2.50 -13.61 -18.03
N ASN A 204 1.63 -13.15 -18.93
CA ASN A 204 0.40 -12.42 -18.66
C ASN A 204 0.62 -11.24 -17.71
N LEU A 205 1.51 -10.32 -18.11
CA LEU A 205 1.85 -9.13 -17.35
C LEU A 205 0.60 -8.27 -17.10
N SER A 206 0.40 -7.91 -15.83
CA SER A 206 -0.72 -7.12 -15.33
C SER A 206 -0.24 -5.99 -14.43
N THR A 207 -0.91 -4.85 -14.50
CA THR A 207 -0.60 -3.66 -13.68
C THR A 207 -1.82 -2.75 -13.53
N GLY A 208 -1.83 -1.93 -12.49
CA GLY A 208 -2.90 -1.02 -12.13
C GLY A 208 -2.53 -0.25 -10.87
N ASP A 209 -3.55 0.32 -10.21
CA ASP A 209 -3.40 0.96 -8.90
C ASP A 209 -2.41 2.14 -8.94
N MET A 210 -2.70 3.13 -9.78
CA MET A 210 -1.74 4.19 -10.05
C MET A 210 -1.68 5.18 -8.90
N HIS A 211 -0.48 5.37 -8.34
CA HIS A 211 -0.23 6.27 -7.23
C HIS A 211 0.54 7.50 -7.72
N PHE A 212 0.01 8.70 -7.47
CA PHE A 212 0.78 9.93 -7.72
C PHE A 212 1.96 10.07 -6.75
N SER A 213 1.76 9.64 -5.50
CA SER A 213 2.74 9.64 -4.42
C SER A 213 2.25 8.73 -3.29
N GLN A 214 3.17 8.15 -2.52
CA GLN A 214 2.85 7.28 -1.38
C GLN A 214 3.90 7.45 -0.27
N GLY A 215 3.48 7.29 0.97
CA GLY A 215 4.37 7.11 2.12
C GLY A 215 4.65 5.65 2.42
N ASP A 216 5.80 5.33 3.01
CA ASP A 216 6.13 3.93 3.32
C ASP A 216 5.13 3.28 4.27
N GLY A 217 4.76 2.05 3.93
CA GLY A 217 3.77 1.25 4.64
C GLY A 217 2.32 1.63 4.33
N GLU A 218 2.07 2.64 3.48
CA GLU A 218 0.75 2.97 2.94
C GLU A 218 -0.33 3.00 4.05
N VAL A 219 0.01 3.65 5.17
CA VAL A 219 -0.58 3.34 6.48
C VAL A 219 -2.10 3.51 6.56
N SER A 220 -2.71 4.29 5.66
CA SER A 220 -4.17 4.45 5.62
C SER A 220 -4.92 3.34 4.88
N PHE A 221 -4.23 2.40 4.23
CA PHE A 221 -4.71 1.29 3.39
C PHE A 221 -5.52 1.67 2.15
N CYS A 222 -6.38 2.68 2.23
CA CYS A 222 -6.83 3.40 1.03
C CYS A 222 -5.87 4.57 0.80
N GLY A 223 -4.58 4.21 0.77
CA GLY A 223 -3.45 5.09 0.84
C GLY A 223 -2.83 5.31 -0.52
N ALA A 224 -1.61 5.86 -0.49
CA ALA A 224 -1.11 6.69 -1.57
C ALA A 224 -2.04 7.88 -1.90
N ILE A 225 -1.71 8.59 -2.96
CA ILE A 225 -2.67 9.40 -3.70
C ILE A 225 -3.12 8.56 -4.90
N GLU A 226 -4.25 7.90 -4.73
CA GLU A 226 -4.92 7.09 -5.72
C GLU A 226 -5.34 7.95 -6.91
N MET A 227 -5.04 7.50 -8.13
CA MET A 227 -5.42 8.20 -9.35
C MET A 227 -5.68 7.25 -10.53
N SER A 228 -6.45 7.74 -11.49
CA SER A 228 -6.39 7.17 -12.85
C SER A 228 -5.07 7.57 -13.51
N GLY A 229 -4.40 6.64 -14.18
CA GLY A 229 -3.12 6.92 -14.84
C GLY A 229 -2.88 6.15 -16.12
N PHE A 230 -1.81 6.54 -16.80
CA PHE A 230 -1.21 5.78 -17.90
C PHE A 230 0.17 5.26 -17.48
N LEU A 231 0.63 4.23 -18.19
CA LEU A 231 1.92 3.60 -17.98
C LEU A 231 2.55 3.26 -19.32
N GLU A 232 3.81 3.62 -19.52
CA GLU A 232 4.62 3.25 -20.66
C GLU A 232 5.70 2.28 -20.17
N LEU A 233 5.68 1.06 -20.70
CA LEU A 233 6.57 -0.02 -20.30
C LEU A 233 7.43 -0.48 -21.46
N LYS A 234 8.65 -0.91 -21.14
CA LYS A 234 9.49 -1.70 -22.04
C LYS A 234 9.77 -3.04 -21.39
N CYS A 235 9.49 -4.11 -22.12
CA CYS A 235 9.63 -5.49 -21.64
C CYS A 235 10.75 -6.21 -22.39
N GLU A 236 11.52 -7.01 -21.67
CA GLU A 236 12.55 -7.91 -22.20
C GLU A 236 12.49 -9.25 -21.49
N ILE A 237 12.70 -10.35 -22.23
CA ILE A 237 12.71 -11.70 -21.66
C ILE A 237 14.15 -12.13 -21.43
N ILE A 238 14.46 -12.52 -20.20
CA ILE A 238 15.72 -13.15 -19.82
C ILE A 238 15.47 -14.65 -19.68
N ARG A 239 15.88 -15.39 -20.71
CA ARG A 239 15.63 -16.84 -20.83
C ARG A 239 16.29 -17.61 -19.68
N GLY A 240 15.50 -18.44 -18.98
CA GLY A 240 15.96 -19.20 -17.81
C GLY A 240 16.38 -18.36 -16.60
N GLY A 241 16.05 -17.06 -16.60
CA GLY A 241 16.55 -16.11 -15.61
C GLY A 241 16.20 -16.43 -14.16
N MET A 242 15.08 -17.11 -13.89
CA MET A 242 14.73 -17.47 -12.51
C MET A 242 15.79 -18.39 -11.90
N LYS A 243 16.24 -19.40 -12.65
CA LYS A 243 17.25 -20.35 -12.17
C LYS A 243 18.60 -19.68 -11.92
N GLU A 244 18.97 -18.74 -12.78
CA GLU A 244 20.29 -18.08 -12.73
C GLU A 244 20.36 -17.01 -11.63
N TYR A 245 19.25 -16.31 -11.34
CA TYR A 245 19.27 -15.13 -10.48
C TYR A 245 18.40 -15.21 -9.22
N LEU A 246 17.35 -16.04 -9.19
CA LEU A 246 16.40 -16.11 -8.07
C LEU A 246 16.51 -17.44 -7.33
N THR A 247 17.33 -17.47 -6.27
CA THR A 247 17.37 -18.60 -5.34
C THR A 247 16.05 -18.71 -4.57
N PRO A 248 15.32 -19.84 -4.64
CA PRO A 248 14.08 -20.00 -3.90
C PRO A 248 14.28 -19.97 -2.38
N MET A 249 13.46 -19.17 -1.69
CA MET A 249 13.45 -19.00 -0.24
C MET A 249 12.16 -19.58 0.35
N GLY A 250 11.94 -20.87 0.14
CA GLY A 250 10.76 -21.58 0.63
C GLY A 250 10.71 -23.05 0.22
N PRO A 251 9.58 -23.75 0.47
CA PRO A 251 9.48 -25.19 0.29
C PRO A 251 9.45 -25.65 -1.18
N THR A 252 9.25 -24.75 -2.15
CA THR A 252 9.20 -25.07 -3.58
C THR A 252 10.04 -24.08 -4.40
N LEU A 253 10.34 -24.44 -5.64
CA LEU A 253 11.04 -23.56 -6.60
C LEU A 253 10.26 -22.27 -6.96
N LEU A 254 8.99 -22.20 -6.58
CA LEU A 254 8.12 -21.05 -6.83
C LEU A 254 8.24 -19.95 -5.78
N HIS A 255 8.92 -20.24 -4.65
CA HIS A 255 9.12 -19.28 -3.55
C HIS A 255 10.25 -18.31 -3.86
N VAL A 256 10.04 -17.49 -4.87
CA VAL A 256 10.93 -16.42 -5.29
C VAL A 256 10.18 -15.09 -5.24
N ASN A 257 10.90 -13.98 -5.23
CA ASN A 257 10.28 -12.65 -5.25
C ASN A 257 10.94 -11.79 -6.35
N PRO A 258 10.23 -10.78 -6.87
CA PRO A 258 10.82 -9.84 -7.79
C PRO A 258 12.00 -9.09 -7.17
N ILE A 259 12.95 -8.71 -8.01
CA ILE A 259 14.01 -7.74 -7.68
C ILE A 259 13.88 -6.54 -8.61
N PHE A 260 14.34 -5.37 -8.21
CA PHE A 260 14.27 -4.18 -9.06
C PHE A 260 15.41 -3.20 -8.82
N GLU A 261 15.73 -2.46 -9.87
CA GLU A 261 16.60 -1.30 -9.84
C GLU A 261 15.74 -0.04 -9.63
N ILE A 262 16.14 0.82 -8.71
CA ILE A 262 15.48 2.12 -8.49
C ILE A 262 15.81 3.03 -9.68
N GLY A 263 14.78 3.71 -10.20
CA GLY A 263 14.94 4.66 -11.28
C GLY A 263 15.76 5.90 -10.89
N PRO A 264 16.37 6.59 -11.87
CA PRO A 264 17.21 7.77 -11.62
C PRO A 264 16.41 9.04 -11.28
N VAL A 265 15.07 8.96 -11.18
CA VAL A 265 14.17 10.09 -11.01
C VAL A 265 13.40 9.97 -9.71
N GLU A 266 13.81 10.73 -8.69
CA GLU A 266 13.13 10.77 -7.39
C GLU A 266 13.03 12.20 -6.82
N PRO A 267 12.03 12.49 -5.97
CA PRO A 267 12.02 13.70 -5.16
C PRO A 267 13.25 13.81 -4.27
N ARG A 268 14.04 14.88 -4.45
CA ARG A 268 15.20 15.12 -3.61
C ARG A 268 14.84 15.98 -2.39
N PHE A 269 14.76 15.35 -1.22
CA PHE A 269 14.66 16.05 0.07
C PHE A 269 15.99 15.98 0.84
N SER A 270 16.40 17.09 1.43
CA SER A 270 17.69 17.21 2.15
C SER A 270 17.54 17.33 3.68
N LYS A 271 16.31 17.51 4.17
CA LYS A 271 16.01 17.74 5.58
C LYS A 271 14.82 16.91 5.99
N TRP A 272 15.01 16.14 7.05
CA TRP A 272 14.06 15.17 7.56
C TRP A 272 13.87 15.38 9.06
N LEU A 273 12.64 15.22 9.51
CA LEU A 273 12.32 15.05 10.93
C LEU A 273 11.91 13.60 11.14
N VAL A 274 12.63 12.88 12.01
CA VAL A 274 12.50 11.43 12.19
C VAL A 274 11.82 11.13 13.52
N PHE A 275 10.84 10.24 13.49
CA PHE A 275 10.11 9.77 14.65
C PHE A 275 10.37 8.29 14.84
N GLU A 276 10.69 7.90 16.08
CA GLU A 276 11.00 6.54 16.45
C GLU A 276 9.80 5.86 17.10
N GLY A 277 9.78 4.54 17.01
CA GLY A 277 8.89 3.67 17.75
C GLY A 277 9.58 2.35 18.05
N ILE A 278 9.13 1.70 19.12
CA ILE A 278 9.66 0.43 19.61
C ILE A 278 8.53 -0.59 19.79
N SER A 279 8.86 -1.86 19.98
CA SER A 279 7.91 -2.97 20.21
C SER A 279 7.21 -2.92 21.59
N VAL A 280 6.75 -1.73 22.01
CA VAL A 280 5.94 -1.50 23.21
C VAL A 280 4.69 -0.73 22.80
N ASP A 281 3.52 -1.31 23.04
CA ASP A 281 2.25 -0.76 22.58
C ASP A 281 1.75 0.43 23.43
N GLU A 282 0.60 0.99 23.02
CA GLU A 282 -0.07 2.11 23.68
C GLU A 282 -0.43 1.85 25.14
N SER A 283 -0.62 0.59 25.54
CA SER A 283 -0.91 0.20 26.93
C SER A 283 0.33 0.04 27.79
N GLY A 284 1.52 0.09 27.19
CA GLY A 284 2.80 -0.20 27.83
C GLY A 284 3.17 -1.68 27.86
N ARG A 285 2.43 -2.53 27.13
CA ARG A 285 2.75 -3.96 27.05
C ARG A 285 3.93 -4.19 26.10
N GLN A 286 4.85 -5.03 26.56
CA GLN A 286 6.03 -5.46 25.81
C GLN A 286 5.67 -6.51 24.76
N HIS A 287 6.13 -6.30 23.52
CA HIS A 287 6.12 -7.25 22.41
C HIS A 287 7.55 -7.66 22.06
N PHE A 288 7.74 -8.86 21.49
CA PHE A 288 9.09 -9.38 21.20
C PHE A 288 9.45 -9.18 19.72
N LEU A 289 10.39 -8.28 19.44
CA LEU A 289 10.90 -7.95 18.10
C LEU A 289 9.79 -7.66 17.06
N ASP A 290 8.69 -7.05 17.51
CA ASP A 290 7.55 -6.72 16.66
C ASP A 290 7.76 -5.37 15.96
N ALA A 291 8.14 -5.43 14.69
CA ALA A 291 8.36 -4.26 13.84
C ALA A 291 7.04 -3.54 13.48
N SER A 292 5.92 -4.25 13.46
CA SER A 292 4.60 -3.67 13.17
C SER A 292 4.16 -2.76 14.31
N VAL A 293 4.30 -3.22 15.56
CA VAL A 293 4.08 -2.38 16.75
C VAL A 293 5.06 -1.22 16.74
N ALA A 294 6.35 -1.47 16.51
CA ALA A 294 7.35 -0.39 16.45
C ALA A 294 6.99 0.69 15.42
N TYR A 295 6.57 0.30 14.21
CA TYR A 295 6.18 1.27 13.18
C TYR A 295 4.88 2.00 13.54
N LYS A 296 3.91 1.32 14.15
CA LYS A 296 2.68 1.93 14.70
C LYS A 296 3.01 3.05 15.68
N ARG A 297 3.96 2.80 16.59
CA ARG A 297 4.43 3.79 17.57
C ARG A 297 5.12 4.98 16.91
N ALA A 298 5.96 4.75 15.90
CA ALA A 298 6.61 5.81 15.14
C ALA A 298 5.59 6.73 14.43
N VAL A 299 4.58 6.14 13.78
CA VAL A 299 3.49 6.88 13.10
C VAL A 299 2.65 7.67 14.11
N LEU A 300 2.27 7.08 15.24
CA LEU A 300 1.51 7.76 16.30
C LEU A 300 2.29 8.94 16.90
N ASN A 301 3.60 8.78 17.10
CA ASN A 301 4.47 9.86 17.58
C ASN A 301 4.53 11.02 16.57
N ALA A 302 4.62 10.72 15.28
CA ALA A 302 4.57 11.74 14.22
C ALA A 302 3.21 12.48 14.19
N ILE A 303 2.10 11.74 14.27
CA ILE A 303 0.74 12.30 14.32
C ILE A 303 0.58 13.25 15.51
N ASP A 304 0.94 12.80 16.71
CA ASP A 304 0.82 13.63 17.91
C ASP A 304 1.68 14.90 17.80
N TYR A 305 2.92 14.76 17.36
CA TYR A 305 3.83 15.89 17.19
C TYR A 305 3.29 16.92 16.20
N LEU A 306 2.91 16.51 14.99
CA LEU A 306 2.47 17.41 13.93
C LEU A 306 1.10 18.04 14.25
N SER A 307 0.24 17.36 15.01
CA SER A 307 -1.04 17.95 15.46
C SER A 307 -0.86 19.23 16.31
N LYS A 308 0.29 19.41 16.95
CA LYS A 308 0.63 20.61 17.74
C LYS A 308 0.80 21.86 16.87
N PHE A 309 0.94 21.69 15.55
CA PHE A 309 1.09 22.78 14.56
C PHE A 309 -0.25 23.20 13.94
N GLY A 310 -1.37 22.72 14.46
CA GLY A 310 -2.72 23.14 14.05
C GLY A 310 -3.45 22.17 13.13
N TYR A 311 -2.80 21.08 12.73
CA TYR A 311 -3.43 20.00 11.97
C TYR A 311 -4.35 19.13 12.84
N SER A 312 -5.43 18.62 12.27
CA SER A 312 -6.16 17.50 12.86
C SER A 312 -5.31 16.23 12.78
N LYS A 313 -5.56 15.26 13.65
CA LYS A 313 -4.80 14.00 13.64
C LYS A 313 -5.07 13.21 12.35
N GLU A 314 -6.29 13.32 11.82
CA GLU A 314 -6.73 12.72 10.57
C GLU A 314 -6.04 13.34 9.35
N GLN A 315 -5.85 14.66 9.33
CA GLN A 315 -5.04 15.33 8.31
C GLN A 315 -3.63 14.75 8.26
N ILE A 316 -2.98 14.59 9.42
CA ILE A 316 -1.63 14.03 9.47
C ILE A 316 -1.64 12.55 9.08
N TYR A 317 -2.61 11.76 9.53
CA TYR A 317 -2.67 10.34 9.18
C TYR A 317 -2.80 10.12 7.67
N LEU A 318 -3.72 10.85 7.00
CA LEU A 318 -3.82 10.80 5.54
C LEU A 318 -2.55 11.33 4.87
N MET A 319 -1.95 12.42 5.37
CA MET A 319 -0.69 12.95 4.85
C MET A 319 0.45 11.92 4.92
N LEU A 320 0.60 11.20 6.04
CA LEU A 320 1.66 10.20 6.22
C LEU A 320 1.51 9.01 5.26
N SER A 321 0.29 8.72 4.79
CA SER A 321 0.04 7.66 3.82
C SER A 321 0.42 8.04 2.38
N CYS A 322 0.53 9.34 2.07
CA CYS A 322 0.66 9.82 0.69
C CYS A 322 1.88 10.73 0.42
N CYS A 323 2.38 11.44 1.42
CA CYS A 323 3.64 12.18 1.29
C CYS A 323 4.81 11.19 1.20
N PRO A 324 5.90 11.53 0.50
CA PRO A 324 7.06 10.65 0.33
C PRO A 324 7.91 10.60 1.62
N CYS A 325 7.31 10.17 2.73
CA CYS A 325 7.98 9.86 3.98
C CYS A 325 8.72 8.52 3.85
N GLU A 326 9.75 8.33 4.69
CA GLU A 326 10.57 7.12 4.68
C GLU A 326 10.37 6.32 5.97
N GLY A 327 9.82 5.13 5.80
CA GLY A 327 9.65 4.13 6.83
C GLY A 327 10.85 3.20 6.84
N ARG A 328 11.46 2.96 8.01
CA ARG A 328 12.59 2.04 8.12
C ARG A 328 12.40 1.10 9.29
N ILE A 329 12.64 -0.18 9.06
CA ILE A 329 13.05 -1.09 10.12
C ILE A 329 14.50 -0.74 10.44
N SER A 330 14.70 0.02 11.52
CA SER A 330 16.01 0.55 11.90
C SER A 330 16.85 -0.50 12.63
N GLY A 331 16.22 -1.26 13.53
CA GLY A 331 16.83 -2.38 14.23
C GLY A 331 15.81 -3.49 14.44
N ILE A 332 16.20 -4.74 14.18
CA ILE A 332 15.30 -5.90 14.27
C ILE A 332 15.90 -7.06 15.08
N VAL A 333 17.05 -6.82 15.72
CA VAL A 333 17.83 -7.87 16.39
C VAL A 333 18.02 -7.61 17.89
N ASP A 334 17.84 -6.37 18.33
CA ASP A 334 18.11 -5.94 19.71
C ASP A 334 16.95 -6.30 20.64
N SER A 335 16.97 -7.53 21.15
CA SER A 335 15.93 -8.02 22.06
C SER A 335 15.77 -7.12 23.31
N PRO A 336 14.53 -6.78 23.70
CA PRO A 336 13.26 -7.28 23.16
C PRO A 336 12.66 -6.42 22.04
N ASN A 337 13.24 -5.28 21.70
CA ASN A 337 12.57 -4.25 20.90
C ASN A 337 13.10 -4.21 19.47
N ALA A 338 12.22 -4.41 18.49
CA ALA A 338 12.44 -3.83 17.19
C ALA A 338 12.35 -2.30 17.31
N VAL A 339 13.11 -1.60 16.47
CA VAL A 339 13.06 -0.15 16.32
C VAL A 339 12.66 0.15 14.89
N ALA A 340 11.60 0.92 14.73
CA ALA A 340 11.17 1.44 13.45
C ALA A 340 11.12 2.97 13.48
N THR A 341 11.36 3.59 12.33
CA THR A 341 11.32 5.04 12.19
C THR A 341 10.43 5.45 11.03
N ILE A 342 9.78 6.61 11.17
CA ILE A 342 9.19 7.34 10.04
C ILE A 342 9.88 8.70 9.91
N ALA A 343 10.51 8.96 8.78
CA ALA A 343 11.18 10.22 8.46
C ALA A 343 10.30 11.05 7.53
N ILE A 344 10.04 12.30 7.92
CA ILE A 344 9.15 13.20 7.19
C ILE A 344 9.98 14.35 6.60
N PRO A 345 9.88 14.62 5.28
CA PRO A 345 10.63 15.69 4.67
C PRO A 345 10.10 17.04 5.13
N THR A 346 10.91 17.83 5.84
CA THR A 346 10.42 19.09 6.44
C THR A 346 10.08 20.15 5.38
N ALA A 347 10.58 19.99 4.16
CA ALA A 347 10.40 20.92 3.05
C ALA A 347 8.99 20.88 2.44
N ILE A 348 8.14 19.92 2.81
CA ILE A 348 6.77 19.81 2.28
C ILE A 348 5.81 20.80 2.96
N PHE A 349 6.21 21.34 4.11
CA PHE A 349 5.43 22.28 4.90
C PHE A 349 5.80 23.72 4.56
N ASP A 350 4.81 24.60 4.51
CA ASP A 350 5.00 26.06 4.42
C ASP A 350 5.36 26.71 5.78
N GLN A 351 5.36 25.92 6.85
CA GLN A 351 5.76 26.31 8.20
C GLN A 351 6.94 25.46 8.72
N ASP A 352 7.73 26.05 9.61
CA ASP A 352 8.87 25.36 10.22
C ASP A 352 8.44 24.43 11.36
N ILE A 353 8.36 23.14 11.05
CA ILE A 353 7.94 22.09 12.00
C ILE A 353 9.05 21.60 12.94
N ARG A 354 10.25 22.20 12.94
CA ARG A 354 11.36 21.71 13.77
C ARG A 354 11.21 22.15 15.23
N PRO A 355 11.71 21.34 16.20
CA PRO A 355 11.78 21.76 17.60
C PRO A 355 12.58 23.05 17.77
N LYS A 356 12.08 23.98 18.60
CA LYS A 356 12.76 25.24 18.94
C LYS A 356 12.75 25.45 20.46
N ALA A 357 13.74 26.17 20.97
CA ALA A 357 13.76 26.64 22.35
C ALA A 357 12.68 27.71 22.56
N GLY A 358 11.44 27.29 22.88
CA GLY A 358 10.28 28.17 23.00
C GLY A 358 8.95 27.41 22.90
N LYS A 359 7.86 28.14 22.63
CA LYS A 359 6.56 27.52 22.29
C LYS A 359 6.57 27.05 20.83
N VAL A 360 5.76 26.04 20.50
CA VAL A 360 5.55 25.57 19.12
C VAL A 360 5.21 26.78 18.24
N PRO A 361 5.99 27.08 17.20
CA PRO A 361 5.66 28.15 16.27
C PRO A 361 4.32 27.80 15.63
N VAL A 362 3.28 28.58 15.93
CA VAL A 362 2.04 28.50 15.19
C VAL A 362 2.30 29.30 13.92
N GLY A 363 2.38 28.65 12.76
CA GLY A 363 2.38 29.32 11.47
C GLY A 363 1.16 30.24 11.31
N PRO A 364 1.00 30.95 10.17
CA PRO A 364 -0.25 31.66 9.90
C PRO A 364 -1.40 30.69 10.16
N ARG A 365 -2.30 31.03 11.11
CA ARG A 365 -3.32 30.13 11.66
C ARG A 365 -3.89 29.29 10.52
N LEU A 366 -3.52 28.01 10.45
CA LEU A 366 -4.16 27.07 9.52
C LEU A 366 -5.63 27.19 9.83
N VAL A 367 -6.39 27.81 8.92
CA VAL A 367 -7.83 27.88 9.07
C VAL A 367 -8.26 26.43 9.05
N ARG A 368 -8.81 25.93 10.16
CA ARG A 368 -9.28 24.54 10.36
C ARG A 368 -10.33 24.10 9.32
N LYS A 369 -10.60 24.90 8.30
CA LYS A 369 -11.59 24.64 7.26
C LYS A 369 -10.97 24.84 5.88
N PRO A 370 -11.16 23.85 4.98
CA PRO A 370 -11.83 22.57 5.23
C PRO A 370 -10.92 21.58 6.01
N ASP A 371 -11.47 20.92 7.03
CA ASP A 371 -10.89 19.67 7.56
C ASP A 371 -11.18 18.54 6.56
N VAL A 372 -10.61 17.35 6.78
CA VAL A 372 -10.87 16.18 5.93
C VAL A 372 -12.34 15.78 5.99
N LEU A 373 -12.85 15.21 4.89
CA LEU A 373 -14.22 14.70 4.85
C LEU A 373 -14.30 13.46 5.74
N ARG A 374 -15.37 13.34 6.54
CA ARG A 374 -15.58 12.23 7.49
C ARG A 374 -17.01 11.74 7.45
N CYS A 375 -17.21 10.43 7.62
CA CYS A 375 -18.53 9.88 7.91
C CYS A 375 -19.03 10.37 9.29
N ARG A 376 -20.33 10.70 9.40
CA ARG A 376 -20.95 11.32 10.60
C ARG A 376 -21.61 10.32 11.58
N TYR A 377 -21.36 9.03 11.46
CA TYR A 377 -21.95 8.03 12.35
C TYR A 377 -21.46 8.18 13.80
N ASP A 378 -22.34 7.94 14.78
CA ASP A 378 -22.16 8.30 16.21
C ASP A 378 -21.61 7.17 17.11
N GLY A 379 -21.21 6.04 16.53
CA GLY A 379 -20.44 5.02 17.26
C GLY A 379 -21.24 4.15 18.24
N ASN A 380 -22.55 3.98 18.03
CA ASN A 380 -23.34 3.00 18.80
C ASN A 380 -23.12 1.53 18.40
N LEU A 381 -22.23 1.25 17.45
CA LEU A 381 -21.71 -0.10 17.25
C LEU A 381 -20.63 -0.36 18.31
N PRO A 382 -20.68 -1.49 19.05
CA PRO A 382 -19.66 -1.83 20.04
C PRO A 382 -18.25 -1.62 19.46
N THR A 383 -17.32 -1.06 20.23
CA THR A 383 -15.91 -1.39 20.03
C THR A 383 -15.85 -2.92 20.06
N THR A 384 -15.68 -3.53 18.89
CA THR A 384 -15.28 -4.93 18.78
C THR A 384 -13.98 -5.01 19.56
N LYS A 385 -14.07 -5.51 20.80
CA LYS A 385 -12.89 -5.88 21.58
C LYS A 385 -12.15 -6.83 20.69
N ASN A 386 -10.87 -6.55 20.44
CA ASN A 386 -10.02 -7.46 19.71
C ASN A 386 -10.19 -8.85 20.36
N PRO A 387 -10.68 -9.87 19.63
CA PRO A 387 -10.89 -11.20 20.21
C PRO A 387 -9.61 -11.77 20.82
N ALA A 388 -8.46 -11.36 20.29
CA ALA A 388 -7.13 -11.72 20.77
C ALA A 388 -6.67 -10.91 22.00
N ALA A 389 -7.31 -9.79 22.34
CA ALA A 389 -7.02 -9.01 23.56
C ALA A 389 -7.74 -9.56 24.81
N SER A 390 -8.52 -10.64 24.68
CA SER A 390 -9.29 -11.26 25.76
C SER A 390 -8.79 -12.64 26.21
N MET A 391 -7.54 -13.01 25.91
CA MET A 391 -6.88 -14.19 26.48
C MET A 391 -5.67 -13.83 27.32
#